data_AF-A0A7I0EHC6-F1
#
_entry.id   AF-A0A7I0EHC6-F1
#
_cell.length_a   1.000
_cell.length_b   1.000
_cell.length_c   1.000
_cell.angle_alpha   90.00
_cell.angle_beta   90.00
_cell.angle_gamma   90.00
#
_symmetry.space_group_name_H-M   'P 1'
#
loop_
_entity.id
_entity.type
_entity.pdbx_description
1 polymer ?
#
loop_
_entity_poly.entity_id
_entity_poly.type
_entity_poly.pdbx_seq_one_letter_code
_entity_poly.pdbx_strand_id
1 'polypeptide(L)'
;MTITAHAPSVATYNRAATDAFGDYLRRIGIVSLLTAEDEVDLARRIEVGLFAAERSERGVDDPSLARELAWLAHDGRRAKNLFIEANLRLV
;
A
#
# COMPACT_ATOMS: atom_id res chain seq x y z
N MET A 1 48.72 -3.79 -32.66
CA MET A 1 47.95 -3.36 -31.48
C MET A 1 46.62 -2.82 -31.95
N THR A 2 45.57 -3.64 -31.93
CA THR A 2 44.18 -3.23 -32.18
C THR A 2 43.48 -3.15 -30.84
N ILE A 3 43.09 -1.95 -30.42
CA ILE A 3 42.29 -1.76 -29.21
C ILE A 3 40.82 -1.95 -29.58
N THR A 4 40.24 -3.02 -29.05
CA THR A 4 38.82 -3.34 -29.02
C THR A 4 38.05 -2.25 -28.26
N ALA A 5 37.12 -1.56 -28.94
CA ALA A 5 36.11 -0.74 -28.27
C ALA A 5 34.81 -1.55 -28.18
N HIS A 6 34.64 -2.26 -27.07
CA HIS A 6 33.36 -2.83 -26.66
C HIS A 6 32.53 -1.70 -26.05
N ALA A 7 31.47 -1.26 -26.72
CA ALA A 7 30.51 -0.33 -26.14
C ALA A 7 29.28 -1.11 -25.66
N PRO A 8 29.24 -1.59 -24.41
CA PRO A 8 28.00 -2.06 -23.84
C PRO A 8 27.25 -0.89 -23.18
N SER A 9 25.96 -1.10 -22.99
CA SER A 9 25.19 -0.63 -21.83
C SER A 9 24.37 0.66 -21.94
N VAL A 10 24.71 1.67 -22.74
CA VAL A 10 23.97 2.95 -22.62
C VAL A 10 22.55 2.91 -23.22
N ALA A 11 22.37 2.24 -24.36
CA ALA A 11 21.07 2.18 -25.05
C ALA A 11 20.07 1.22 -24.36
N THR A 12 20.56 0.13 -23.76
CA THR A 12 19.70 -0.86 -23.08
C THR A 12 19.23 -0.36 -21.72
N TYR A 13 20.08 0.35 -20.97
CA TYR A 13 19.71 0.94 -19.67
C TYR A 13 18.57 1.95 -19.82
N ASN A 14 18.62 2.77 -20.87
CA ASN A 14 17.64 3.81 -21.11
C ASN A 14 16.26 3.22 -21.45
N ARG A 15 16.21 2.11 -22.20
CA ARG A 15 14.97 1.39 -22.54
C ARG A 15 14.38 0.64 -21.33
N ALA A 16 15.21 -0.04 -20.54
CA ALA A 16 14.76 -0.73 -19.33
C ALA A 16 14.30 0.25 -18.23
N ALA A 17 14.96 1.40 -18.09
CA ALA A 17 14.58 2.46 -17.16
C ALA A 17 13.29 3.18 -17.59
N THR A 18 13.09 3.41 -18.89
CA THR A 18 11.81 3.95 -19.40
C THR A 18 10.66 2.97 -19.22
N ASP A 19 10.91 1.66 -19.31
CA ASP A 19 9.91 0.61 -19.07
C ASP A 19 9.52 0.52 -17.59
N ALA A 20 10.50 0.50 -16.67
CA ALA A 20 10.24 0.49 -15.22
C ALA A 20 9.54 1.76 -14.72
N PHE A 21 9.92 2.93 -15.25
CA PHE A 21 9.27 4.20 -14.93
C PHE A 21 7.86 4.28 -15.52
N GLY A 22 7.68 3.82 -16.76
CA GLY A 22 6.36 3.74 -17.41
C GLY A 22 5.40 2.76 -16.72
N ASP A 23 5.93 1.65 -16.19
CA ASP A 23 5.17 0.69 -15.38
C ASP A 23 4.82 1.25 -14.00
N TYR A 24 5.73 2.01 -13.37
CA TYR A 24 5.43 2.73 -12.14
C TYR A 24 4.30 3.75 -12.35
N LEU A 25 4.37 4.58 -13.41
CA LEU A 25 3.32 5.55 -13.77
C LEU A 25 1.98 4.90 -14.08
N ARG A 26 1.95 3.78 -14.82
CA ARG A 26 0.72 3.02 -15.07
C ARG A 26 0.15 2.45 -13.77
N ARG A 27 1.00 1.91 -12.90
CA ARG A 27 0.59 1.33 -11.61
C ARG A 27 0.04 2.40 -10.66
N ILE A 28 0.58 3.62 -10.69
CA ILE A 28 0.04 4.76 -9.93
C ILE A 28 -1.22 5.40 -10.57
N GLY A 29 -1.37 5.35 -11.89
CA GLY A 29 -2.53 5.90 -12.62
C GLY A 29 -3.78 5.02 -12.64
N ILE A 30 -3.68 3.74 -12.24
CA ILE A 30 -4.80 2.78 -12.21
C ILE A 30 -5.64 2.88 -10.91
N VAL A 31 -5.11 3.46 -9.83
CA VAL A 31 -5.89 3.67 -8.60
C VAL A 31 -6.20 5.16 -8.53
N SER A 32 -7.49 5.49 -8.60
CA SER A 32 -7.96 6.85 -8.35
C SER A 32 -7.39 7.36 -7.03
N LEU A 33 -6.91 8.60 -7.03
CA LEU A 33 -6.64 9.33 -5.80
C LEU A 33 -7.87 9.25 -4.90
N LEU A 34 -7.67 9.08 -3.60
CA LEU A 34 -8.77 9.02 -2.64
C LEU A 34 -9.56 10.34 -2.71
N THR A 35 -10.88 10.23 -2.69
CA THR A 35 -11.73 11.39 -2.40
C THR A 35 -11.68 11.71 -0.90
N ALA A 36 -12.11 12.91 -0.51
CA ALA A 36 -12.21 13.26 0.90
C ALA A 36 -13.15 12.32 1.68
N GLU A 37 -14.20 11.81 1.04
CA GLU A 37 -15.11 10.83 1.63
C GLU A 37 -14.40 9.47 1.86
N ASP A 38 -13.61 9.02 0.88
CA ASP A 38 -12.81 7.80 1.03
C ASP A 38 -11.79 7.91 2.18
N GLU A 39 -11.15 9.07 2.33
CA GLU A 39 -10.21 9.33 3.42
C GLU A 39 -10.89 9.25 4.78
N VAL A 40 -12.09 9.84 4.92
CA VAL A 40 -12.87 9.79 6.16
C VAL A 40 -13.29 8.35 6.49
N ASP A 41 -13.72 7.58 5.50
CA ASP A 41 -14.12 6.19 5.71
C ASP A 41 -12.93 5.28 6.05
N LEU A 42 -11.78 5.49 5.42
CA LEU A 42 -10.55 4.78 5.76
C LEU A 42 -10.09 5.14 7.17
N ALA A 43 -10.11 6.42 7.55
CA ALA A 43 -9.76 6.86 8.89
C ALA A 43 -10.65 6.18 9.96
N ARG A 44 -11.97 6.14 9.73
CA ARG A 44 -12.90 5.46 10.64
C ARG A 44 -12.58 3.97 10.78
N ARG A 45 -12.30 3.28 9.68
CA ARG A 45 -11.94 1.85 9.70
C ARG A 45 -10.62 1.60 10.42
N ILE A 46 -9.63 2.48 10.26
CA ILE A 46 -8.35 2.43 10.96
C ILE A 46 -8.58 2.57 12.48
N GLU A 47 -9.38 3.56 12.90
CA GLU A 47 -9.68 3.81 14.31
C GLU A 47 -10.41 2.64 14.96
N VAL A 48 -11.46 2.12 14.31
CA VAL A 48 -12.21 0.94 14.79
C VAL A 48 -11.30 -0.28 14.89
N GLY A 49 -10.45 -0.52 13.90
CA GLY A 49 -9.51 -1.64 13.93
C GLY A 49 -8.43 -1.51 15.01
N LEU A 50 -7.96 -0.29 15.30
CA LEU A 50 -7.02 -0.03 16.39
C LEU A 50 -7.69 -0.32 17.74
N PHE A 51 -8.90 0.19 17.94
CA PHE A 51 -9.68 -0.08 19.14
C PHE A 51 -9.95 -1.57 19.32
N ALA A 52 -10.30 -2.28 18.24
CA ALA A 52 -10.56 -3.71 18.28
C ALA A 52 -9.30 -4.54 18.63
N ALA A 53 -8.13 -4.13 18.14
CA ALA A 53 -6.86 -4.74 18.48
C ALA A 53 -6.54 -4.55 19.98
N GLU A 54 -6.62 -3.31 20.48
CA GLU A 54 -6.39 -3.00 21.89
C GLU A 54 -7.40 -3.75 22.80
N ARG A 55 -8.66 -3.83 22.38
CA ARG A 55 -9.69 -4.53 23.15
C ARG A 55 -9.45 -6.04 23.19
N SER A 56 -8.88 -6.61 22.14
CA SER A 56 -8.50 -8.03 22.08
C SER A 56 -7.31 -8.37 22.99
N GLU A 57 -6.34 -7.45 23.12
CA GLU A 57 -5.17 -7.63 24.00
C GLU A 57 -5.54 -7.71 25.49
N ARG A 58 -6.66 -7.08 25.88
CA ARG A 58 -7.18 -7.12 27.26
C ARG A 58 -7.83 -8.47 27.63
N GLY A 59 -7.92 -9.40 26.70
CA GLY A 59 -8.64 -10.67 26.88
C GLY A 59 -10.14 -10.53 26.59
N VAL A 60 -10.68 -11.55 25.92
CA VAL A 60 -12.08 -11.63 25.50
C VAL A 60 -12.55 -13.07 25.71
N ASP A 61 -13.45 -13.27 26.67
CA ASP A 61 -13.95 -14.60 27.05
C ASP A 61 -14.99 -15.14 26.06
N ASP A 62 -15.74 -14.24 25.41
CA ASP A 62 -16.74 -14.61 24.40
C ASP A 62 -16.05 -14.91 23.04
N PRO A 63 -16.11 -16.17 22.55
CA PRO A 63 -15.50 -16.53 21.27
C PRO A 63 -16.10 -15.81 20.06
N SER A 64 -17.37 -15.40 20.14
CA SER A 64 -18.03 -14.64 19.06
C SER A 64 -17.44 -13.24 18.98
N LEU A 65 -17.39 -12.54 20.12
CA LEU A 65 -16.78 -11.22 20.23
C LEU A 65 -15.29 -11.24 19.87
N ALA A 66 -14.56 -12.28 20.28
CA ALA A 66 -13.14 -12.43 19.93
C ALA A 66 -12.94 -12.52 18.40
N ARG A 67 -13.83 -13.23 17.69
CA ARG A 67 -13.79 -13.34 16.23
C ARG A 67 -14.12 -12.02 15.55
N GLU A 68 -15.11 -11.30 16.07
CA GLU A 68 -15.52 -10.00 15.54
C GLU A 68 -14.39 -8.96 15.69
N LEU A 69 -13.79 -8.87 16.88
CA LEU A 69 -12.67 -7.97 17.14
C LEU A 69 -11.45 -8.31 16.27
N ALA A 70 -11.16 -9.60 16.07
CA ALA A 70 -10.08 -10.01 15.17
C ALA A 70 -10.35 -9.58 13.71
N TRP A 71 -11.60 -9.67 13.26
CA TRP A 71 -12.00 -9.22 11.94
C TRP A 71 -11.87 -7.69 11.79
N LEU A 72 -12.38 -6.92 12.76
CA LEU A 72 -12.26 -5.46 12.78
C LEU A 72 -10.80 -5.00 12.81
N ALA A 73 -9.97 -5.64 13.63
CA ALA A 73 -8.53 -5.36 13.68
C ALA A 73 -7.85 -5.65 12.34
N HIS A 74 -8.23 -6.74 11.66
CA HIS A 74 -7.73 -7.05 10.33
C HIS A 74 -8.18 -6.02 9.29
N ASP A 75 -9.45 -5.61 9.33
CA ASP A 75 -10.00 -4.60 8.42
C ASP A 75 -9.30 -3.25 8.56
N GLY A 76 -9.06 -2.79 9.79
CA GLY A 76 -8.33 -1.54 10.06
C GLY A 76 -6.88 -1.58 9.57
N ARG A 77 -6.20 -2.73 9.68
CA ARG A 77 -4.85 -2.90 9.08
C ARG A 77 -4.89 -2.79 7.57
N ARG A 78 -5.89 -3.39 6.91
CA ARG A 78 -6.07 -3.27 5.45
C ARG A 78 -6.37 -1.83 5.04
N ALA A 79 -7.23 -1.14 5.79
CA ALA A 79 -7.55 0.27 5.54
C ALA A 79 -6.30 1.17 5.66
N LYS A 80 -5.46 0.94 6.69
CA LYS A 80 -4.19 1.64 6.86
C LYS A 80 -3.25 1.44 5.67
N ASN A 81 -3.10 0.20 5.19
CA ASN A 81 -2.25 -0.09 4.03
C ASN A 81 -2.77 0.61 2.77
N LEU A 82 -4.08 0.57 2.53
CA LEU A 82 -4.69 1.25 1.40
C LEU A 82 -4.50 2.78 1.47
N PHE A 83 -4.69 3.37 2.66
CA PHE A 83 -4.47 4.79 2.88
C PHE A 83 -3.01 5.20 2.58
N ILE A 84 -2.03 4.41 3.04
CA ILE A 84 -0.61 4.64 2.76
C ILE A 84 -0.31 4.47 1.27
N GLU A 85 -0.79 3.40 0.63
CA GLU A 85 -0.55 3.15 -0.79
C GLU A 85 -1.15 4.22 -1.71
N ALA A 86 -2.27 4.82 -1.31
CA ALA A 86 -2.86 5.94 -2.03
C ALA A 86 -2.06 7.24 -1.86
N ASN A 87 -1.58 7.52 -0.64
CA ASN A 87 -0.85 8.75 -0.33
C ASN A 87 0.62 8.72 -0.76
N LEU A 88 1.28 7.55 -0.81
CA LEU A 88 2.64 7.42 -1.34
C LEU A 88 2.73 7.68 -2.86
N ARG A 89 1.58 7.85 -3.55
CA ARG A 89 1.52 8.29 -4.96
C ARG A 89 1.53 9.81 -5.11
N LEU A 90 1.40 10.56 -4.00
CA LEU A 90 1.35 12.02 -3.96
C LEU A 90 2.72 12.67 -3.64
N VAL A 91 3.75 11.86 -3.34
CA VAL A 91 5.12 12.31 -2.99
C VAL A 91 6.03 12.18 -4.20
#